data_AF-A0A7X4DZS8-F1
#
_entry.id   AF-A0A7X4DZS8-F1
#
_cell.length_a   1.000
_cell.length_b   1.000
_cell.length_c   1.000
_cell.angle_alpha   90.00
_cell.angle_beta   90.00
_cell.angle_gamma   90.00
#
_symmetry.space_group_name_H-M   'P 1'
#
loop_
_entity.id
_entity.type
_entity.pdbx_description
1 polymer ?
#
loop_
_entity_poly.entity_id
_entity_poly.type
_entity_poly.pdbx_seq_one_letter_code
_entity_poly.pdbx_strand_id
1 'polypeptide(L)'
;MQVAEVRAGGAFHMVGRTLSGRVMTYGDVAIIPVDGGVVRERFAPGAFGPAPSASLNIQHDPNMIALTAGEVALTDTPQALELRGELPENSAALSLVRSGALNGLSVEFHSRAEHRESGTRVIERAELVGIGLVDEPSYRASTVEVRDRKRLATLRGRIPVNERLECRCGPGDCSEAIFRHGAFRGIVGTNLKDEDLRRDVLAVVGEYSAPLGSRKRGSVRFWEGEDGGLEFAVDVPNTQRGRDVLETAGSVDLYIRPNLDLGLSKYRTRNAIADYSHAAVRALVVGATDAAKGWVAATVTDIAVDIAKDVALGALAAAVAKGGRPRRRRAWLP
;
A
#
# COMPACT_ATOMS: atom_id res chain seq x y z
N MET A 1 -13.96 11.40 -38.58
CA MET A 1 -14.08 10.31 -37.59
C MET A 1 -12.79 10.28 -36.80
N GLN A 2 -12.74 10.88 -35.60
CA GLN A 2 -11.54 10.92 -34.76
C GLN A 2 -11.42 9.59 -34.02
N VAL A 3 -10.33 8.87 -34.23
CA VAL A 3 -9.99 7.66 -33.48
C VAL A 3 -9.63 8.11 -32.06
N ALA A 4 -10.39 7.65 -31.07
CA ALA A 4 -10.11 7.94 -29.67
C ALA A 4 -8.74 7.37 -29.31
N GLU A 5 -7.83 8.25 -28.91
CA GLU A 5 -6.49 7.88 -28.44
C GLU A 5 -6.63 7.18 -27.08
N VAL A 6 -6.46 5.86 -27.06
CA VAL A 6 -6.40 5.05 -25.84
C VAL A 6 -5.16 5.47 -25.07
N ARG A 7 -5.35 6.23 -23.99
CA ARG A 7 -4.26 6.55 -23.06
C ARG A 7 -3.96 5.32 -22.21
N ALA A 8 -2.82 4.69 -22.49
CA ALA A 8 -2.28 3.62 -21.65
C ALA A 8 -2.25 4.06 -20.17
N GLY A 9 -2.73 3.16 -19.31
CA GLY A 9 -3.09 3.39 -17.91
C GLY A 9 -2.08 4.17 -17.08
N GLY A 10 -2.62 4.91 -16.10
CA GLY A 10 -1.85 5.61 -15.08
C GLY A 10 -0.87 4.68 -14.38
N ALA A 11 0.32 5.20 -14.10
CA ALA A 11 1.35 4.48 -13.37
C ALA A 11 0.79 3.89 -12.07
N PHE A 12 0.89 2.56 -11.94
CA PHE A 12 0.43 1.83 -10.77
C PHE A 12 1.25 2.24 -9.54
N HIS A 13 0.57 2.77 -8.51
CA HIS A 13 1.18 2.90 -7.19
C HIS A 13 1.17 1.52 -6.52
N MET A 14 2.33 0.89 -6.60
CA MET A 14 2.64 -0.38 -5.97
C MET A 14 2.54 -0.28 -4.43
N VAL A 15 2.02 -1.34 -3.79
CA VAL A 15 1.60 -1.36 -2.38
C VAL A 15 2.82 -1.28 -1.47
N GLY A 16 2.85 -0.27 -0.60
CA GLY A 16 3.94 -0.13 0.36
C GLY A 16 4.14 -1.37 1.24
N ARG A 17 5.38 -1.64 1.63
CA ARG A 17 5.76 -2.77 2.49
C ARG A 17 6.06 -2.26 3.89
N THR A 18 5.75 -3.09 4.88
CA THR A 18 6.09 -2.78 6.26
C THR A 18 7.58 -3.05 6.47
N LEU A 19 8.33 -2.01 6.81
CA LEU A 19 9.63 -2.14 7.43
C LEU A 19 9.40 -2.32 8.93
N SER A 20 9.99 -3.35 9.52
CA SER A 20 9.98 -3.53 10.98
C SER A 20 11.33 -3.99 11.46
N GLY A 21 11.69 -3.64 12.69
CA GLY A 21 13.00 -4.01 13.21
C GLY A 21 13.14 -3.72 14.70
N ARG A 22 14.20 -4.28 15.26
CA ARG A 22 14.69 -3.92 16.59
C ARG A 22 15.81 -2.93 16.41
N VAL A 23 15.67 -1.73 16.96
CA VAL A 23 16.72 -0.70 16.90
C VAL A 23 17.89 -1.10 17.81
N MET A 24 17.57 -1.54 19.03
CA MET A 24 18.53 -2.08 19.98
C MET A 24 17.83 -2.91 21.05
N THR A 25 18.58 -3.79 21.72
CA THR A 25 18.16 -4.43 22.98
C THR A 25 18.76 -3.64 24.14
N TYR A 26 17.98 -3.37 25.18
CA TYR A 26 18.51 -2.73 26.37
C TYR A 26 19.51 -3.64 27.10
N GLY A 27 20.59 -3.03 27.59
CA GLY A 27 21.71 -3.76 28.17
C GLY A 27 22.77 -4.23 27.18
N ASP A 28 22.49 -4.25 25.86
CA ASP A 28 23.52 -4.56 24.86
C ASP A 28 24.61 -3.48 24.87
N VAL A 29 25.87 -3.92 24.90
CA VAL A 29 27.04 -3.04 24.89
C VAL A 29 27.53 -2.86 23.47
N ALA A 30 27.38 -1.65 22.93
CA ALA A 30 28.04 -1.20 21.72
C ALA A 30 29.53 -0.94 22.00
N ILE A 31 30.37 -1.30 21.03
CA ILE A 31 31.82 -1.07 21.06
C ILE A 31 32.14 -0.19 19.86
N ILE A 32 32.32 1.10 20.10
CA ILE A 32 32.40 2.14 19.08
C ILE A 32 33.86 2.60 18.98
N PRO A 33 34.54 2.38 17.84
CA PRO A 33 35.86 2.96 17.60
C PRO A 33 35.77 4.48 17.58
N VAL A 34 36.69 5.14 18.28
CA VAL A 34 36.84 6.60 18.27
C VAL A 34 38.30 6.96 18.09
N ASP A 35 38.58 8.21 17.70
CA ASP A 35 39.96 8.69 17.62
C ASP A 35 40.67 8.54 18.97
N GLY A 36 41.71 7.70 18.99
CA GLY A 36 42.49 7.43 20.20
C GLY A 36 41.94 6.35 21.13
N GLY A 37 40.92 5.56 20.72
CA GLY A 37 40.48 4.42 21.53
C GLY A 37 39.15 3.81 21.13
N VAL A 38 38.44 3.29 22.13
CA VAL A 38 37.14 2.62 21.97
C VAL A 38 36.22 3.09 23.07
N VAL A 39 35.01 3.50 22.70
CA VAL A 39 33.93 3.79 23.64
C VAL A 39 33.07 2.53 23.77
N ARG A 40 32.74 2.19 25.02
CA ARG A 40 31.75 1.17 25.33
C ARG A 40 30.50 1.87 25.84
N GLU A 41 29.36 1.59 25.25
CA GLU A 41 28.10 2.19 25.70
C GLU A 41 26.94 1.21 25.68
N ARG A 42 25.97 1.40 26.57
CA ARG A 42 24.70 0.66 26.59
C ARG A 42 23.57 1.56 27.06
N PHE A 43 22.35 1.26 26.63
CA PHE A 43 21.15 1.94 27.12
C PHE A 43 20.48 1.17 28.26
N ALA A 44 19.95 1.90 29.25
CA ALA A 44 19.06 1.36 30.27
C ALA A 44 17.62 1.23 29.70
N PRO A 45 16.81 0.28 30.21
CA PRO A 45 15.40 0.18 29.83
C PRO A 45 14.63 1.49 29.99
N GLY A 46 13.85 1.86 28.98
CA GLY A 46 13.05 3.09 28.99
C GLY A 46 13.83 4.38 28.76
N ALA A 47 15.08 4.30 28.27
CA ALA A 47 15.93 5.48 28.09
C ALA A 47 15.35 6.53 27.12
N PHE A 48 14.40 6.16 26.25
CA PHE A 48 13.79 7.08 25.28
C PHE A 48 12.38 7.55 25.67
N GLY A 49 11.82 7.01 26.76
CA GLY A 49 10.50 7.38 27.25
C GLY A 49 9.33 6.77 26.44
N PRO A 50 8.07 7.11 26.78
CA PRO A 50 6.89 6.38 26.30
C PRO A 50 6.49 6.65 24.84
N ALA A 51 7.02 7.69 24.20
CA ALA A 51 6.65 8.09 22.85
C ALA A 51 7.82 8.73 22.10
N PRO A 52 8.91 7.98 21.84
CA PRO A 52 10.02 8.51 21.09
C PRO A 52 9.60 8.80 19.64
N SER A 53 10.23 9.80 19.05
CA SER A 53 9.96 10.26 17.68
C SER A 53 11.26 10.55 16.99
N ALA A 54 11.46 9.98 15.80
CA ALA A 54 12.64 10.21 14.97
C ALA A 54 12.36 9.84 13.52
N SER A 55 13.03 10.52 12.59
CA SER A 55 13.05 10.11 11.19
C SER A 55 13.88 8.84 10.99
N LEU A 56 13.57 8.09 9.94
CA LEU A 56 14.41 7.02 9.42
C LEU A 56 15.16 7.53 8.19
N ASN A 57 16.49 7.53 8.25
CA ASN A 57 17.37 7.91 7.15
C ASN A 57 18.21 6.71 6.68
N ILE A 58 18.82 6.80 5.51
CA ILE A 58 19.77 5.79 5.02
C ILE A 58 21.17 6.24 5.42
N GLN A 59 21.93 5.36 6.09
CA GLN A 59 23.33 5.60 6.46
C GLN A 59 23.59 6.91 7.22
N HIS A 60 22.67 7.33 8.09
CA HIS A 60 22.77 8.61 8.82
C HIS A 60 22.89 9.85 7.90
N ASP A 61 22.52 9.74 6.61
CA ASP A 61 22.48 10.90 5.72
C ASP A 61 21.13 11.64 5.87
N PRO A 62 21.12 12.88 6.41
CA PRO A 62 19.90 13.64 6.62
C PRO A 62 19.20 14.03 5.30
N ASN A 63 19.87 13.88 4.15
CA ASN A 63 19.28 14.13 2.83
C ASN A 63 18.62 12.88 2.23
N MET A 64 18.87 11.69 2.80
CA MET A 64 18.32 10.42 2.34
C MET A 64 17.26 9.88 3.31
N ILE A 65 16.21 10.67 3.53
CA ILE A 65 15.09 10.31 4.41
C ILE A 65 14.25 9.21 3.76
N ALA A 66 14.17 8.07 4.43
CA ALA A 66 13.29 6.96 4.06
C ALA A 66 11.86 7.15 4.61
N LEU A 67 11.75 7.63 5.87
CA LEU A 67 10.49 7.97 6.53
C LEU A 67 10.69 9.17 7.46
N THR A 68 9.72 10.07 7.52
CA THR A 68 9.71 11.18 8.48
C THR A 68 9.26 10.73 9.87
N ALA A 69 9.49 11.56 10.90
CA ALA A 69 9.22 11.20 12.30
C ALA A 69 7.75 10.85 12.60
N GLY A 70 6.79 11.35 11.82
CA GLY A 70 5.37 10.98 11.94
C GLY A 70 4.96 9.71 11.17
N GLU A 71 5.87 9.17 10.36
CA GLU A 71 5.64 7.98 9.52
C GLU A 71 6.31 6.73 10.10
N VAL A 72 7.13 6.91 11.14
CA VAL A 72 7.77 5.86 11.92
C VAL A 72 7.04 5.70 13.25
N ALA A 73 6.57 4.49 13.54
CA ALA A 73 6.10 4.11 14.86
C ALA A 73 7.27 3.50 15.64
N LEU A 74 7.60 4.11 16.77
CA LEU A 74 8.59 3.61 17.71
C LEU A 74 7.91 3.09 18.97
N THR A 75 8.40 1.99 19.52
CA THR A 75 7.87 1.41 20.76
C THR A 75 9.02 1.10 21.70
N ASP A 76 9.07 1.83 22.81
CA ASP A 76 10.02 1.62 23.89
C ASP A 76 9.43 0.56 24.84
N THR A 77 9.97 -0.66 24.79
CA THR A 77 9.57 -1.80 25.62
C THR A 77 10.58 -2.01 26.75
N PRO A 78 10.28 -2.77 27.82
CA PRO A 78 11.28 -3.06 28.84
C PRO A 78 12.55 -3.77 28.30
N GLN A 79 12.48 -4.40 27.11
CA GLN A 79 13.57 -5.17 26.53
C GLN A 79 14.30 -4.46 25.39
N ALA A 80 13.62 -3.59 24.64
CA ALA A 80 14.14 -3.05 23.40
C ALA A 80 13.43 -1.78 22.95
N LEU A 81 14.09 -1.02 22.07
CA LEU A 81 13.46 -0.02 21.21
C LEU A 81 13.12 -0.68 19.87
N GLU A 82 11.83 -0.73 19.53
CA GLU A 82 11.32 -1.31 18.28
C GLU A 82 10.90 -0.23 17.28
N LEU A 83 11.06 -0.53 15.99
CA LEU A 83 10.69 0.35 14.88
C LEU A 83 9.70 -0.35 13.95
N ARG A 84 8.72 0.42 13.47
CA ARG A 84 7.83 0.03 12.38
C ARG A 84 7.50 1.22 11.48
N GLY A 85 7.52 1.01 10.17
CA GLY A 85 7.13 2.01 9.18
C GLY A 85 6.62 1.39 7.88
N GLU A 86 5.90 2.15 7.06
CA GLU A 86 5.41 1.69 5.76
C GLU A 86 6.17 2.42 4.64
N LEU A 87 6.97 1.68 3.87
CA LEU A 87 7.74 2.23 2.74
C LEU A 87 7.01 1.98 1.42
N PRO A 88 7.05 2.90 0.45
CA PRO A 88 6.60 2.62 -0.92
C PRO A 88 7.31 1.39 -1.52
N GLU A 89 6.63 0.62 -2.38
CA GLU A 89 7.22 -0.60 -2.95
C GLU A 89 8.47 -0.35 -3.80
N ASN A 90 8.57 0.84 -4.41
CA ASN A 90 9.71 1.30 -5.19
C ASN A 90 10.74 2.09 -4.35
N SER A 91 10.66 2.04 -3.02
CA SER A 91 11.61 2.72 -2.14
C SER A 91 13.03 2.13 -2.29
N ALA A 92 14.02 3.01 -2.37
CA ALA A 92 15.43 2.63 -2.34
C ALA A 92 15.79 1.88 -1.05
N ALA A 93 15.31 2.38 0.11
CA ALA A 93 15.52 1.74 1.41
C ALA A 93 14.99 0.30 1.42
N LEU A 94 13.79 0.08 0.87
CA LEU A 94 13.20 -1.25 0.77
C LEU A 94 14.08 -2.20 -0.08
N SER A 95 14.58 -1.72 -1.20
CA SER A 95 15.43 -2.50 -2.10
C SER A 95 16.74 -2.89 -1.44
N LEU A 96 17.35 -1.97 -0.69
CA LEU A 96 18.60 -2.18 0.04
C LEU A 96 18.45 -3.18 1.20
N VAL A 97 17.32 -3.16 1.91
CA VAL A 97 17.05 -4.16 2.96
C VAL A 97 16.81 -5.54 2.36
N ARG A 98 16.02 -5.62 1.28
CA ARG A 98 15.75 -6.89 0.59
C ARG A 98 17.01 -7.53 0.02
N SER A 99 17.97 -6.74 -0.46
CA SER A 99 19.25 -7.26 -0.94
C SER A 99 20.23 -7.60 0.19
N GLY A 100 19.88 -7.30 1.44
CA GLY A 100 20.77 -7.44 2.60
C GLY A 100 21.91 -6.40 2.64
N ALA A 101 21.87 -5.40 1.75
CA ALA A 101 22.86 -4.32 1.75
C ALA A 101 22.72 -3.42 2.97
N LEU A 102 21.51 -3.26 3.50
CA LEU A 102 21.27 -2.67 4.83
C LEU A 102 20.54 -3.71 5.68
N ASN A 103 21.07 -4.03 6.85
CA ASN A 103 20.65 -5.19 7.63
C ASN A 103 20.33 -4.83 9.10
N GLY A 104 20.59 -3.58 9.49
CA GLY A 104 20.41 -3.12 10.85
C GLY A 104 19.94 -1.67 10.93
N LEU A 105 19.73 -1.25 12.18
CA LEU A 105 19.34 0.08 12.58
C LEU A 105 20.36 0.65 13.56
N SER A 106 20.59 1.94 13.51
CA SER A 106 21.47 2.68 14.44
C SER A 106 20.78 3.97 14.88
N VAL A 107 21.14 4.50 16.05
CA VAL A 107 20.51 5.69 16.62
C VAL A 107 21.44 6.89 16.62
N GLU A 108 20.87 8.06 16.35
CA GLU A 108 21.46 9.36 16.64
C GLU A 108 20.70 9.96 17.82
N PHE A 109 21.39 10.39 18.87
CA PHE A 109 20.75 10.85 20.09
C PHE A 109 21.57 11.89 20.86
N HIS A 110 20.90 12.63 21.73
CA HIS A 110 21.51 13.45 22.76
C HIS A 110 21.29 12.81 24.13
N SER A 111 22.37 12.52 24.85
CA SER A 111 22.26 12.03 26.23
C SER A 111 21.76 13.13 27.14
N ARG A 112 20.76 12.80 27.97
CA ARG A 112 20.15 13.68 28.97
C ARG A 112 20.52 13.25 30.40
N ALA A 113 20.79 11.96 30.61
CA ALA A 113 21.34 11.43 31.85
C ALA A 113 22.16 10.17 31.56
N GLU A 114 23.35 10.10 32.14
CA GLU A 114 24.25 8.96 32.01
C GLU A 114 25.16 8.83 33.22
N HIS A 115 25.69 7.63 33.41
CA HIS A 115 26.80 7.38 34.33
C HIS A 115 27.79 6.40 33.69
N ARG A 116 28.90 6.13 34.39
CA ARG A 116 29.87 5.09 33.98
C ARG A 116 29.84 3.93 34.96
N GLU A 117 29.79 2.73 34.41
CA GLU A 117 29.85 1.48 35.15
C GLU A 117 30.91 0.58 34.52
N SER A 118 31.98 0.27 35.26
CA SER A 118 33.07 -0.60 34.80
C SER A 118 33.64 -0.21 33.42
N GLY A 119 33.82 1.09 33.19
CA GLY A 119 34.32 1.64 31.92
C GLY A 119 33.31 1.66 30.77
N THR A 120 32.05 1.27 31.01
CA THR A 120 30.95 1.36 30.05
C THR A 120 30.08 2.58 30.38
N ARG A 121 29.79 3.41 29.38
CA ARG A 121 28.81 4.50 29.49
C ARG A 121 27.41 3.90 29.50
N VAL A 122 26.65 4.18 30.56
CA VAL A 122 25.26 3.73 30.71
C VAL A 122 24.36 4.92 30.49
N ILE A 123 23.59 4.90 29.40
CA ILE A 123 22.66 5.96 29.04
C ILE A 123 21.32 5.66 29.69
N GLU A 124 20.93 6.48 30.67
CA GLU A 124 19.69 6.32 31.43
C GLU A 124 18.53 7.10 30.81
N ARG A 125 18.83 8.25 30.20
CA ARG A 125 17.87 9.06 29.46
C ARG A 125 18.52 9.66 28.23
N ALA A 126 17.86 9.55 27.10
CA ALA A 126 18.29 10.08 25.82
C ALA A 126 17.13 10.72 25.06
N GLU A 127 17.46 11.74 24.29
CA GLU A 127 16.57 12.31 23.29
C GLU A 127 16.99 11.80 21.92
N LEU A 128 16.07 11.12 21.24
CA LEU A 128 16.31 10.56 19.93
C LEU A 128 16.25 11.66 18.86
N VAL A 129 17.28 11.72 18.01
CA VAL A 129 17.41 12.71 16.92
C VAL A 129 17.09 12.06 15.57
N GLY A 130 17.54 10.82 15.38
CA GLY A 130 17.41 10.10 14.13
C GLY A 130 17.62 8.59 14.29
N ILE A 131 17.11 7.82 13.35
CA ILE A 131 17.43 6.40 13.20
C ILE A 131 18.01 6.20 11.80
N GLY A 132 19.19 5.61 11.74
CA GLY A 132 19.84 5.22 10.50
C GLY A 132 19.54 3.76 10.14
N LEU A 133 19.14 3.54 8.91
CA LEU A 133 19.16 2.23 8.26
C LEU A 133 20.57 1.98 7.71
N VAL A 134 21.29 1.02 8.29
CA VAL A 134 22.73 0.84 8.12
C VAL A 134 23.10 -0.60 7.76
N ASP A 135 24.26 -0.76 7.17
CA ASP A 135 24.92 -2.06 6.91
C ASP A 135 25.72 -2.57 8.13
N GLU A 136 26.23 -1.64 8.94
CA GLU A 136 26.99 -1.92 10.16
C GLU A 136 26.36 -1.22 11.38
N PRO A 137 25.39 -1.85 12.08
CA PRO A 137 24.79 -1.26 13.26
C PRO A 137 25.74 -1.26 14.47
N SER A 138 25.75 -0.18 15.24
CA SER A 138 26.52 -0.06 16.49
C SER A 138 26.12 -1.12 17.54
N TYR A 139 24.86 -1.56 17.51
CA TYR A 139 24.29 -2.54 18.43
C TYR A 139 24.07 -3.87 17.70
N ARG A 140 24.74 -4.94 18.15
CA ARG A 140 24.75 -6.24 17.45
C ARG A 140 23.38 -6.91 17.30
N ALA A 141 22.47 -6.73 18.26
CA ALA A 141 21.13 -7.30 18.18
C ALA A 141 20.14 -6.45 17.37
N SER A 142 20.63 -5.34 16.79
CA SER A 142 19.87 -4.53 15.88
C SER A 142 19.53 -5.31 14.62
N THR A 143 18.28 -5.21 14.19
CA THR A 143 17.77 -5.95 13.03
C THR A 143 16.77 -5.09 12.29
N VAL A 144 16.72 -5.29 10.98
CA VAL A 144 15.66 -4.74 10.14
C VAL A 144 15.19 -5.79 9.15
N GLU A 145 13.88 -5.88 8.98
CA GLU A 145 13.26 -6.78 8.02
C GLU A 145 12.16 -6.08 7.25
N VAL A 146 11.98 -6.49 6.01
CA VAL A 146 10.81 -6.15 5.22
C VAL A 146 9.77 -7.24 5.43
N ARG A 147 8.69 -6.90 6.12
CA ARG A 147 7.51 -7.76 6.16
C ARG A 147 6.67 -7.46 4.93
N ASP A 148 6.59 -8.46 4.05
CA ASP A 148 5.53 -8.48 3.07
C ASP A 148 4.19 -8.56 3.79
N ARG A 149 3.24 -7.70 3.42
CA ARG A 149 1.85 -7.94 3.77
C ARG A 149 1.50 -9.30 3.18
N LYS A 150 1.35 -10.31 4.05
CA LYS A 150 0.81 -11.61 3.63
C LYS A 150 -0.61 -11.35 3.15
N ARG A 151 -0.77 -11.14 1.84
CA ARG A 151 -2.04 -11.33 1.16
C ARG A 151 -2.23 -12.84 0.98
N LEU A 152 -3.47 -13.28 0.90
CA LEU A 152 -3.84 -14.67 0.65
C LEU A 152 -4.12 -14.89 -0.85
N ALA A 153 -4.78 -13.91 -1.48
CA ALA A 153 -5.12 -13.92 -2.90
C ALA A 153 -5.45 -12.48 -3.35
N THR A 154 -5.80 -12.33 -4.62
CA THR A 154 -6.38 -11.10 -5.17
C THR A 154 -7.76 -11.41 -5.76
N LEU A 155 -8.78 -10.65 -5.35
CA LEU A 155 -10.08 -10.63 -6.03
C LEU A 155 -10.04 -9.62 -7.18
N ARG A 156 -10.26 -10.09 -8.40
CA ARG A 156 -10.39 -9.24 -9.59
C ARG A 156 -11.83 -9.21 -10.06
N GLY A 157 -12.32 -8.05 -10.44
CA GLY A 157 -13.67 -7.92 -10.97
C GLY A 157 -13.79 -6.78 -11.97
N ARG A 158 -14.97 -6.69 -12.58
CA ARG A 158 -15.29 -5.68 -13.57
C ARG A 158 -16.73 -5.20 -13.42
N ILE A 159 -16.92 -3.90 -13.64
CA ILE A 159 -18.22 -3.25 -13.76
C ILE A 159 -18.36 -2.82 -15.22
N PRO A 160 -19.23 -3.47 -16.01
CA PRO A 160 -19.40 -3.13 -17.42
C PRO A 160 -20.05 -1.75 -17.58
N VAL A 161 -19.84 -1.15 -18.75
CA VAL A 161 -20.51 0.07 -19.18
C VAL A 161 -21.56 -0.23 -20.24
N ASN A 162 -22.60 0.61 -20.31
CA ASN A 162 -23.73 0.52 -21.22
C ASN A 162 -24.59 -0.75 -21.05
N GLU A 163 -24.40 -1.48 -19.96
CA GLU A 163 -25.21 -2.62 -19.55
C GLU A 163 -26.15 -2.24 -18.39
N ARG A 164 -27.30 -2.92 -18.31
CA ARG A 164 -28.23 -2.76 -17.20
C ARG A 164 -27.82 -3.67 -16.05
N LEU A 165 -27.53 -3.05 -14.91
CA LEU A 165 -27.07 -3.73 -13.71
C LEU A 165 -28.12 -3.57 -12.63
N GLU A 166 -28.51 -4.66 -11.98
CA GLU A 166 -29.41 -4.58 -10.83
C GLU A 166 -28.72 -3.80 -9.69
N CYS A 167 -29.24 -2.63 -9.31
CA CYS A 167 -28.54 -1.72 -8.41
C CYS A 167 -29.42 -1.40 -7.21
N ARG A 168 -28.94 -1.78 -6.02
CA ARG A 168 -29.40 -1.22 -4.73
C ARG A 168 -28.62 0.04 -4.33
N CYS A 169 -27.74 0.49 -5.22
CA CYS A 169 -26.81 1.61 -5.05
C CYS A 169 -27.36 2.95 -5.59
N GLY A 170 -28.56 2.95 -6.15
CA GLY A 170 -29.14 4.09 -6.84
C GLY A 170 -29.92 5.05 -5.92
N PRO A 171 -30.25 6.25 -6.40
CA PRO A 171 -31.13 7.18 -5.71
C PRO A 171 -32.59 6.68 -5.68
N GLY A 172 -33.26 6.79 -4.53
CA GLY A 172 -34.69 6.47 -4.39
C GLY A 172 -35.00 5.02 -4.77
N ASP A 173 -36.09 4.80 -5.52
CA ASP A 173 -36.61 3.49 -5.91
C ASP A 173 -35.96 2.94 -7.20
N CYS A 174 -34.73 3.33 -7.52
CA CYS A 174 -34.04 2.76 -8.68
C CYS A 174 -33.73 1.28 -8.43
N SER A 175 -34.10 0.44 -9.40
CA SER A 175 -33.80 -1.00 -9.38
C SER A 175 -32.65 -1.35 -10.32
N GLU A 176 -32.36 -0.49 -11.30
CA GLU A 176 -31.30 -0.71 -12.29
C GLU A 176 -30.36 0.50 -12.40
N ALA A 177 -29.11 0.25 -12.78
CA ALA A 177 -28.13 1.25 -13.13
C ALA A 177 -27.48 0.95 -14.48
N ILE A 178 -27.14 2.01 -15.21
CA ILE A 178 -26.32 1.95 -16.42
C ILE A 178 -25.17 2.93 -16.23
N PHE A 179 -23.93 2.49 -16.48
CA PHE A 179 -22.75 3.35 -16.46
C PHE A 179 -22.33 3.67 -17.89
N ARG A 180 -22.23 4.95 -18.24
CA ARG A 180 -21.74 5.35 -19.57
C ARG A 180 -20.24 5.12 -19.68
N HIS A 181 -19.76 4.96 -20.92
CA HIS A 181 -18.33 4.99 -21.20
C HIS A 181 -17.67 6.23 -20.58
N GLY A 182 -16.62 6.03 -19.78
CA GLY A 182 -15.91 7.10 -19.07
C GLY A 182 -16.58 7.59 -17.77
N ALA A 183 -17.66 6.95 -17.31
CA ALA A 183 -18.30 7.28 -16.03
C ALA A 183 -17.34 7.15 -14.84
N PHE A 184 -16.32 6.28 -14.95
CA PHE A 184 -15.36 5.99 -13.89
C PHE A 184 -14.02 6.73 -14.01
N ARG A 185 -13.86 7.68 -14.94
CA ARG A 185 -12.58 8.41 -15.11
C ARG A 185 -12.08 9.09 -13.83
N GLY A 186 -13.00 9.52 -12.97
CA GLY A 186 -12.65 10.15 -11.68
C GLY A 186 -11.92 9.21 -10.71
N ILE A 187 -12.17 7.90 -10.78
CA ILE A 187 -11.51 6.94 -9.87
C ILE A 187 -10.22 6.36 -10.44
N VAL A 188 -10.09 6.25 -11.77
CA VAL A 188 -8.91 5.65 -12.42
C VAL A 188 -7.68 6.60 -12.44
N GLY A 189 -7.88 7.90 -12.30
CA GLY A 189 -6.78 8.89 -12.35
C GLY A 189 -5.80 8.82 -11.17
N THR A 190 -4.52 9.06 -11.44
CA THR A 190 -3.43 9.20 -10.43
C THR A 190 -3.28 10.63 -9.90
N ASN A 191 -3.70 11.64 -10.67
CA ASN A 191 -3.69 13.05 -10.28
C ASN A 191 -5.02 13.45 -9.62
N LEU A 192 -5.25 12.95 -8.41
CA LEU A 192 -6.41 13.32 -7.60
C LEU A 192 -6.14 14.67 -6.91
N LYS A 193 -6.19 15.75 -7.69
CA LYS A 193 -6.07 17.12 -7.13
C LYS A 193 -7.38 17.64 -6.51
N ASP A 194 -8.49 16.94 -6.73
CA ASP A 194 -9.79 17.28 -6.12
C ASP A 194 -9.85 16.82 -4.66
N GLU A 195 -10.20 17.73 -3.75
CA GLU A 195 -10.36 17.42 -2.32
C GLU A 195 -11.44 16.34 -2.09
N ASP A 196 -12.43 16.24 -2.97
CA ASP A 196 -13.49 15.24 -2.93
C ASP A 196 -13.03 13.82 -3.28
N LEU A 197 -11.90 13.68 -3.99
CA LEU A 197 -11.27 12.39 -4.32
C LEU A 197 -10.19 11.96 -3.32
N ARG A 198 -9.93 12.75 -2.26
CA ARG A 198 -9.08 12.34 -1.12
C ARG A 198 -9.77 11.31 -0.21
N ARG A 199 -11.08 11.11 -0.33
CA ARG A 199 -11.80 10.11 0.45
C ARG A 199 -11.33 8.72 0.02
N ASP A 200 -10.83 7.96 0.99
CA ASP A 200 -10.33 6.61 0.75
C ASP A 200 -11.45 5.71 0.23
N VAL A 201 -11.17 4.91 -0.79
CA VAL A 201 -12.11 3.94 -1.34
C VAL A 201 -11.84 2.60 -0.68
N LEU A 202 -12.82 2.09 0.05
CA LEU A 202 -12.70 0.85 0.81
C LEU A 202 -13.23 -0.33 -0.01
N ALA A 203 -12.63 -1.50 0.12
CA ALA A 203 -13.29 -2.77 -0.16
C ALA A 203 -13.83 -3.31 1.16
N VAL A 204 -15.13 -3.62 1.24
CA VAL A 204 -15.82 -4.08 2.46
C VAL A 204 -16.56 -5.38 2.18
N VAL A 205 -16.67 -6.27 3.17
CA VAL A 205 -17.44 -7.52 3.05
C VAL A 205 -18.77 -7.35 3.75
N GLY A 206 -19.86 -7.56 3.02
CA GLY A 206 -21.20 -7.34 3.58
C GLY A 206 -21.40 -5.88 4.00
N GLU A 207 -21.42 -5.62 5.30
CA GLU A 207 -21.63 -4.29 5.87
C GLU A 207 -20.32 -3.48 6.03
N TYR A 208 -20.44 -2.15 6.09
CA TYR A 208 -19.34 -1.18 6.17
C TYR A 208 -18.45 -1.27 7.42
N SER A 209 -18.77 -2.14 8.38
CA SER A 209 -18.12 -2.18 9.68
C SER A 209 -16.65 -2.63 9.60
N ALA A 210 -16.22 -3.21 8.47
CA ALA A 210 -14.94 -3.89 8.45
C ALA A 210 -14.29 -4.01 7.05
N PRO A 211 -13.31 -3.15 6.71
CA PRO A 211 -12.68 -3.17 5.39
C PRO A 211 -11.77 -4.40 5.21
N LEU A 212 -11.80 -4.98 4.01
CA LEU A 212 -10.78 -5.89 3.48
C LEU A 212 -9.52 -5.16 3.05
N GLY A 213 -9.71 -3.98 2.48
CA GLY A 213 -8.64 -3.19 1.93
C GLY A 213 -9.09 -1.76 1.67
N SER A 214 -8.14 -0.90 1.38
CA SER A 214 -8.40 0.43 0.88
C SER A 214 -7.46 0.84 -0.24
N ARG A 215 -7.89 1.85 -1.00
CA ARG A 215 -7.13 2.45 -2.10
C ARG A 215 -5.92 3.20 -1.55
N LYS A 216 -6.07 3.97 -0.47
CA LYS A 216 -4.96 4.68 0.20
C LYS A 216 -3.87 3.72 0.66
N ARG A 217 -4.25 2.52 1.08
CA ARG A 217 -3.31 1.45 1.48
C ARG A 217 -2.79 0.62 0.32
N GLY A 218 -3.18 0.91 -0.93
CA GLY A 218 -2.79 0.17 -2.13
C GLY A 218 -3.46 -1.19 -2.32
N SER A 219 -4.17 -1.70 -1.32
CA SER A 219 -4.90 -2.97 -1.37
C SER A 219 -6.15 -2.96 -2.25
N VAL A 220 -6.58 -1.80 -2.74
CA VAL A 220 -7.65 -1.66 -3.74
C VAL A 220 -7.12 -0.85 -4.90
N ARG A 221 -7.23 -1.42 -6.11
CA ARG A 221 -6.66 -0.86 -7.34
C ARG A 221 -7.74 -0.80 -8.41
N PHE A 222 -7.71 0.25 -9.23
CA PHE A 222 -8.71 0.52 -10.27
C PHE A 222 -8.02 0.84 -11.60
N TRP A 223 -8.60 0.40 -12.70
CA TRP A 223 -8.21 0.83 -14.05
C TRP A 223 -9.42 0.80 -14.99
N GLU A 224 -9.34 1.54 -16.09
CA GLU A 224 -10.36 1.53 -17.14
C GLU A 224 -10.04 0.39 -18.10
N GLY A 225 -11.01 -0.50 -18.32
CA GLY A 225 -10.93 -1.56 -19.32
C GLY A 225 -11.02 -1.02 -20.74
N GLU A 226 -10.72 -1.85 -21.74
CA GLU A 226 -10.72 -1.45 -23.16
C GLU A 226 -12.08 -0.94 -23.65
N ASP A 227 -13.17 -1.40 -23.04
CA ASP A 227 -14.55 -1.00 -23.33
C ASP A 227 -15.01 0.25 -22.55
N GLY A 228 -14.15 0.82 -21.69
CA GLY A 228 -14.51 1.90 -20.77
C GLY A 228 -15.13 1.41 -19.45
N GLY A 229 -15.19 0.10 -19.22
CA GLY A 229 -15.60 -0.51 -17.95
C GLY A 229 -14.63 -0.20 -16.81
N LEU A 230 -15.10 -0.30 -15.56
CA LEU A 230 -14.21 -0.23 -14.41
C LEU A 230 -13.71 -1.63 -14.07
N GLU A 231 -12.42 -1.85 -14.22
CA GLU A 231 -11.74 -3.03 -13.71
C GLU A 231 -11.06 -2.72 -12.39
N PHE A 232 -11.00 -3.69 -11.49
CA PHE A 232 -10.41 -3.51 -10.18
C PHE A 232 -9.80 -4.79 -9.62
N ALA A 233 -8.90 -4.60 -8.66
CA ALA A 233 -8.27 -5.65 -7.87
C ALA A 233 -8.34 -5.29 -6.39
N VAL A 234 -8.69 -6.28 -5.56
CA VAL A 234 -8.72 -6.18 -4.10
C VAL A 234 -7.81 -7.27 -3.53
N ASP A 235 -6.74 -6.85 -2.87
CA ASP A 235 -5.83 -7.75 -2.17
C ASP A 235 -6.51 -8.28 -0.91
N VAL A 236 -6.66 -9.60 -0.81
CA VAL A 236 -7.27 -10.24 0.34
C VAL A 236 -6.22 -10.42 1.43
N PRO A 237 -6.37 -9.78 2.61
CA PRO A 237 -5.35 -9.85 3.65
C PRO A 237 -5.35 -11.23 4.34
N ASN A 238 -4.21 -11.66 4.88
CA ASN A 238 -4.14 -12.85 5.74
C ASN A 238 -4.66 -12.57 7.15
N THR A 239 -5.95 -12.28 7.23
CA THR A 239 -6.74 -12.16 8.47
C THR A 239 -7.81 -13.23 8.47
N GLN A 240 -8.49 -13.45 9.61
CA GLN A 240 -9.63 -14.37 9.64
C GLN A 240 -10.66 -14.01 8.57
N ARG A 241 -11.04 -12.73 8.48
CA ARG A 241 -11.97 -12.25 7.45
C ARG A 241 -11.50 -12.52 6.02
N GLY A 242 -10.21 -12.34 5.75
CA GLY A 242 -9.69 -12.66 4.43
C GLY A 242 -9.79 -14.15 4.10
N ARG A 243 -9.58 -15.03 5.09
CA ARG A 243 -9.81 -16.47 4.93
C ARG A 243 -11.29 -16.77 4.69
N ASP A 244 -12.19 -16.18 5.47
CA ASP A 244 -13.63 -16.38 5.33
C ASP A 244 -14.13 -15.99 3.93
N VAL A 245 -13.59 -14.90 3.37
CA VAL A 245 -13.89 -14.47 1.99
C VAL A 245 -13.43 -15.49 0.96
N LEU A 246 -12.24 -16.07 1.13
CA LEU A 246 -11.73 -17.08 0.20
C LEU A 246 -12.44 -18.41 0.31
N GLU A 247 -12.82 -18.81 1.53
CA GLU A 247 -13.66 -19.97 1.76
C GLU A 247 -15.03 -19.80 1.08
N THR A 248 -15.63 -18.61 1.23
CA THR A 248 -16.87 -18.26 0.54
C THR A 248 -16.69 -18.32 -0.98
N ALA A 249 -15.62 -17.71 -1.50
CA ALA A 249 -15.32 -17.71 -2.94
C ALA A 249 -15.06 -19.11 -3.53
N GLY A 250 -14.62 -20.06 -2.70
CA GLY A 250 -14.46 -21.46 -3.09
C GLY A 250 -15.80 -22.22 -3.15
N SER A 251 -16.86 -21.67 -2.56
CA SER A 251 -18.17 -22.32 -2.43
C SER A 251 -19.24 -21.68 -3.30
N VAL A 252 -19.17 -20.35 -3.50
CA VAL A 252 -20.15 -19.56 -4.26
C VAL A 252 -19.45 -18.43 -5.02
N ASP A 253 -20.08 -17.99 -6.11
CA ASP A 253 -19.62 -16.81 -6.83
C ASP A 253 -19.70 -15.56 -5.94
N LEU A 254 -18.60 -14.81 -5.89
CA LEU A 254 -18.57 -13.51 -5.24
C LEU A 254 -18.83 -12.42 -6.27
N TYR A 255 -19.65 -11.44 -5.91
CA TYR A 255 -19.87 -10.23 -6.70
C TYR A 255 -19.29 -9.03 -5.98
N ILE A 256 -18.76 -8.09 -6.75
CA ILE A 256 -18.19 -6.85 -6.21
C ILE A 256 -18.92 -5.67 -6.85
N ARG A 257 -19.64 -4.92 -6.03
CA ARG A 257 -20.50 -3.82 -6.48
C ARG A 257 -19.97 -2.48 -5.99
N PRO A 258 -20.01 -1.42 -6.81
CA PRO A 258 -19.67 -0.08 -6.36
C PRO A 258 -20.80 0.45 -5.49
N ASN A 259 -20.45 0.97 -4.31
CA ASN A 259 -21.30 1.91 -3.60
C ASN A 259 -20.88 3.32 -3.97
N LEU A 260 -21.85 4.11 -4.43
CA LEU A 260 -21.63 5.42 -5.02
C LEU A 260 -21.93 6.52 -4.01
N ASP A 261 -21.10 7.55 -4.00
CA ASP A 261 -21.44 8.83 -3.40
C ASP A 261 -22.42 9.55 -4.35
N LEU A 262 -23.71 9.51 -4.03
CA LEU A 262 -24.77 10.10 -4.86
C LEU A 262 -24.68 11.62 -4.94
N GLY A 263 -24.07 12.28 -3.95
CA GLY A 263 -23.87 13.73 -3.95
C GLY A 263 -22.76 14.17 -4.91
N LEU A 264 -21.79 13.29 -5.15
CA LEU A 264 -20.68 13.54 -6.08
C LEU A 264 -20.90 12.92 -7.47
N SER A 265 -21.82 11.95 -7.58
CA SER A 265 -22.14 11.29 -8.85
C SER A 265 -23.06 12.15 -9.74
N LYS A 266 -22.92 12.03 -11.06
CA LYS A 266 -23.81 12.69 -12.05
C LYS A 266 -24.59 11.63 -12.81
N TYR A 267 -25.91 11.68 -12.68
CA TYR A 267 -26.82 10.70 -13.30
C TYR A 267 -28.17 11.32 -13.68
N ARG A 268 -28.96 10.56 -14.45
CA ARG A 268 -30.37 10.84 -14.73
C ARG A 268 -31.19 9.60 -14.42
N THR A 269 -32.36 9.79 -13.81
CA THR A 269 -33.29 8.69 -13.53
C THR A 269 -34.40 8.64 -14.57
N ARG A 270 -34.67 7.46 -15.15
CA ARG A 270 -35.79 7.21 -16.06
C ARG A 270 -36.31 5.79 -15.87
N ASN A 271 -37.61 5.60 -15.66
CA ASN A 271 -38.24 4.28 -15.52
C ASN A 271 -37.53 3.36 -14.50
N ALA A 272 -37.20 3.88 -13.31
CA ALA A 272 -36.42 3.19 -12.27
C ALA A 272 -34.98 2.79 -12.66
N ILE A 273 -34.43 3.35 -13.74
CA ILE A 273 -33.04 3.19 -14.18
C ILE A 273 -32.26 4.47 -13.88
N ALA A 274 -31.14 4.34 -13.18
CA ALA A 274 -30.16 5.41 -12.99
C ALA A 274 -29.06 5.33 -14.07
N ASP A 275 -29.02 6.31 -14.97
CA ASP A 275 -28.04 6.42 -16.07
C ASP A 275 -26.91 7.38 -15.66
N TYR A 276 -25.76 6.83 -15.28
CA TYR A 276 -24.60 7.55 -14.74
C TYR A 276 -23.64 8.00 -15.86
N SER A 277 -23.43 9.32 -15.97
CA SER A 277 -22.36 9.90 -16.77
C SER A 277 -21.08 10.13 -15.98
N HIS A 278 -21.17 10.14 -14.65
CA HIS A 278 -20.05 10.20 -13.72
C HIS A 278 -20.41 9.43 -12.44
N ALA A 279 -19.59 8.45 -12.07
CA ALA A 279 -19.79 7.61 -10.90
C ALA A 279 -18.67 7.84 -9.89
N ALA A 280 -19.00 8.47 -8.77
CA ALA A 280 -18.08 8.67 -7.65
C ALA A 280 -18.15 7.46 -6.72
N VAL A 281 -17.23 6.50 -6.86
CA VAL A 281 -17.23 5.28 -6.03
C VAL A 281 -16.67 5.60 -4.64
N ARG A 282 -17.45 5.29 -3.60
CA ARG A 282 -17.07 5.43 -2.20
C ARG A 282 -16.50 4.13 -1.64
N ALA A 283 -17.03 2.99 -2.06
CA ALA A 283 -16.55 1.67 -1.66
C ALA A 283 -16.88 0.59 -2.70
N LEU A 284 -16.17 -0.53 -2.62
CA LEU A 284 -16.51 -1.78 -3.27
C LEU A 284 -17.10 -2.72 -2.22
N VAL A 285 -18.33 -3.16 -2.42
CA VAL A 285 -19.00 -4.13 -1.54
C VAL A 285 -18.81 -5.51 -2.13
N VAL A 286 -18.08 -6.36 -1.40
CA VAL A 286 -17.79 -7.75 -1.74
C VAL A 286 -18.80 -8.65 -1.01
N GLY A 287 -19.45 -9.54 -1.74
CA GLY A 287 -20.31 -10.54 -1.12
C GLY A 287 -20.94 -11.51 -2.12
N ALA A 288 -21.44 -12.63 -1.60
CA ALA A 288 -22.34 -13.50 -2.34
C ALA A 288 -23.72 -12.83 -2.42
N THR A 289 -24.35 -12.85 -3.58
CA THR A 289 -25.73 -12.38 -3.75
C THR A 289 -26.45 -13.25 -4.77
N ASP A 290 -27.73 -13.49 -4.52
CA ASP A 290 -28.71 -14.08 -5.43
C ASP A 290 -29.10 -13.14 -6.59
N ALA A 291 -28.93 -11.82 -6.41
CA ALA A 291 -29.20 -10.77 -7.38
C ALA A 291 -28.04 -10.55 -8.38
N ALA A 292 -27.72 -11.60 -9.14
CA ALA A 292 -26.62 -11.60 -10.11
C ALA A 292 -26.90 -10.86 -11.42
N LYS A 293 -28.11 -10.29 -11.62
CA LYS A 293 -28.51 -9.76 -12.93
C LYS A 293 -27.61 -8.61 -13.39
N GLY A 294 -26.76 -8.94 -14.37
CA GLY A 294 -25.82 -8.03 -15.02
C GLY A 294 -24.46 -7.90 -14.31
N TRP A 295 -24.32 -8.35 -13.07
CA TRP A 295 -23.02 -8.27 -12.37
C TRP A 295 -22.09 -9.40 -12.79
N VAL A 296 -20.84 -9.04 -13.10
CA VAL A 296 -19.80 -10.02 -13.41
C VAL A 296 -19.22 -10.56 -12.10
N ALA A 297 -19.16 -11.89 -11.98
CA ALA A 297 -18.54 -12.55 -10.84
C ALA A 297 -17.05 -12.17 -10.74
N ALA A 298 -16.59 -11.94 -9.51
CA ALA A 298 -15.20 -11.70 -9.23
C ALA A 298 -14.40 -13.01 -9.33
N THR A 299 -13.19 -12.91 -9.87
CA THR A 299 -12.26 -14.03 -9.97
C THR A 299 -11.25 -13.95 -8.84
N VAL A 300 -11.00 -15.09 -8.19
CA VAL A 300 -9.91 -15.23 -7.23
C VAL A 300 -8.66 -15.63 -7.98
N THR A 301 -7.56 -14.90 -7.77
CA THR A 301 -6.27 -15.22 -8.37
C THR A 301 -5.21 -15.41 -7.30
N ASP A 302 -4.39 -16.46 -7.45
CA ASP A 302 -3.25 -16.69 -6.59
C ASP A 302 -2.19 -15.61 -6.77
N ILE A 303 -1.52 -15.29 -5.67
CA ILE A 303 -0.55 -14.19 -5.54
C ILE A 303 0.58 -14.30 -6.57
N ALA A 304 1.06 -15.52 -6.83
CA ALA A 304 2.16 -15.78 -7.75
C ALA A 304 1.80 -15.38 -9.20
N VAL A 305 0.54 -15.62 -9.61
CA VAL A 305 0.04 -15.26 -10.94
C VAL A 305 -0.15 -13.73 -11.04
N ASP A 306 -0.57 -13.11 -9.95
CA ASP A 306 -0.87 -11.68 -9.91
C ASP A 306 0.39 -10.81 -9.98
N ILE A 307 1.47 -11.20 -9.26
CA ILE A 307 2.77 -10.51 -9.32
C ILE A 307 3.33 -10.52 -10.75
N ALA A 308 3.25 -11.64 -11.46
CA ALA A 308 3.74 -11.74 -12.82
C ALA A 308 2.97 -10.81 -13.79
N LYS A 309 1.65 -10.70 -13.64
CA LYS A 309 0.82 -9.79 -14.43
C LYS A 309 1.07 -8.33 -14.10
N ASP A 310 1.20 -7.98 -12.82
CA ASP A 310 1.44 -6.61 -12.38
C ASP A 310 2.82 -6.11 -12.82
N VAL A 311 3.85 -6.96 -12.77
CA VAL A 311 5.19 -6.66 -13.31
C VAL A 311 5.14 -6.43 -14.82
N ALA A 312 4.39 -7.26 -15.56
CA ALA A 312 4.23 -7.10 -17.01
C ALA A 312 3.49 -5.80 -17.36
N LEU A 313 2.42 -5.46 -16.64
CA LEU A 313 1.66 -4.21 -16.83
C LEU A 313 2.50 -2.98 -16.47
N GLY A 314 3.27 -3.03 -15.39
CA GLY A 314 4.20 -1.98 -14.99
C GLY A 314 5.31 -1.76 -16.02
N ALA A 315 5.90 -2.84 -16.55
CA ALA A 315 6.91 -2.78 -17.60
C ALA A 315 6.35 -2.17 -18.91
N LEU A 316 5.12 -2.54 -19.29
CA LEU A 316 4.45 -1.99 -20.46
C LEU A 316 4.15 -0.49 -20.30
N ALA A 317 3.62 -0.08 -19.14
CA ALA A 317 3.36 1.32 -18.83
C ALA A 317 4.66 2.16 -18.84
N ALA A 318 5.75 1.62 -18.27
CA ALA A 318 7.06 2.27 -18.29
C ALA A 318 7.65 2.38 -19.71
N ALA A 319 7.46 1.37 -20.56
CA ALA A 319 7.89 1.39 -21.96
C ALA A 319 7.11 2.43 -22.79
N VAL A 320 5.80 2.54 -22.56
CA VAL A 320 4.95 3.56 -23.20
C VAL A 320 5.32 4.97 -22.74
N ALA A 321 5.55 5.18 -21.44
CA ALA A 321 5.93 6.47 -20.88
C ALA A 321 7.30 6.98 -21.38
N LYS A 322 8.22 6.08 -21.74
CA LYS A 322 9.53 6.44 -22.31
C LYS A 322 9.50 6.84 -23.78
N GLY A 323 8.32 6.90 -24.42
CA GLY A 323 8.17 7.41 -25.80
C GLY A 323 8.87 6.56 -26.87
N GLY A 324 9.33 5.36 -26.53
CA GLY A 324 10.01 4.48 -27.47
C GLY A 324 9.01 3.84 -28.41
N ARG A 325 8.80 4.40 -29.62
CA ARG A 325 8.20 3.62 -30.71
C ARG A 325 8.98 2.31 -30.81
N PRO A 326 8.33 1.14 -30.77
CA PRO A 326 9.04 -0.13 -30.90
C PRO A 326 9.82 -0.10 -32.23
N ARG A 327 11.16 -0.17 -32.13
CA ARG A 327 12.02 -0.30 -33.30
C ARG A 327 11.62 -1.60 -33.99
N ARG A 328 10.85 -1.49 -35.08
CA ARG A 328 10.68 -2.58 -36.05
C ARG A 328 12.07 -2.93 -36.55
N ARG A 329 12.70 -3.94 -35.95
CA ARG A 329 13.89 -4.55 -36.53
C ARG A 329 13.43 -5.17 -37.85
N ARG A 330 13.81 -4.56 -38.97
CA ARG A 330 13.79 -5.27 -40.25
C ARG A 330 14.83 -6.37 -40.12
N ALA A 331 14.36 -7.60 -40.02
CA ALA A 331 15.21 -8.75 -40.27
C ALA A 331 15.62 -8.66 -41.75
N TRP A 332 16.91 -8.43 -41.97
CA TRP A 332 17.53 -8.83 -43.23
C TRP A 332 17.75 -10.34 -43.09
N LEU A 333 17.01 -11.11 -43.89
CA LEU A 333 17.39 -12.48 -44.20
C LEU A 333 18.56 -12.44 -45.19
N PRO A 334 19.46 -13.44 -45.14
CA PRO A 334 20.69 -13.47 -45.94
C PRO A 334 20.46 -13.41 -47.45
#